data_AF-A0A8E0WUJ8-F1
#
_entry.id   AF-A0A8E0WUJ8-F1
#
_cell.length_a   1.000
_cell.length_b   1.000
_cell.length_c   1.000
_cell.angle_alpha   90.00
_cell.angle_beta   90.00
_cell.angle_gamma   90.00
#
_symmetry.space_group_name_H-M   'P 1'
#
loop_
_entity.id
_entity.type
_entity.pdbx_description
1 polymer ?
#
loop_
_entity_poly.entity_id
_entity_poly.type
_entity_poly.pdbx_seq_one_letter_code
_entity_poly.pdbx_strand_id
1 'polypeptide(L)'
;MSTFGRYWADPIRLEEAVAHQTESTMFTACRYIPAAKNREYYTEYDELADVEVRFLAAMVMAVGFDEGLVAPYPVSDSFALEYDGPLHDPDFLHAAEKALRTEIAGMRRLATSPPILAIDGPPFEYHHRPLNPALLAEIFLAVSTDDDLMMRGLHALLKSRMVAMHAEFAEEANYALYIALDALFSLVRRQLMKAGNPNPSSYDAQSFVHRLCNEDQSGMRFFEEFYDDRIMTMHPDNRYGIFRHAPISHCDFHSLFGMVREVYREFALFSKIAPGCESAWD
;
A
#
# COMPACT_ATOMS: atom_id res chain seq x y z
N MET A 1 2.76 13.57 20.96
CA MET A 1 2.83 13.90 19.53
C MET A 1 3.45 12.70 18.86
N SER A 2 2.64 11.88 18.18
CA SER A 2 3.17 10.75 17.41
C SER A 2 3.85 11.33 16.18
N THR A 3 5.17 11.26 16.13
CA THR A 3 5.95 11.45 14.92
C THR A 3 5.43 10.46 13.88
N PHE A 4 5.09 10.95 12.68
CA PHE A 4 4.58 10.09 11.62
C PHE A 4 5.67 9.10 11.25
N GLY A 5 5.45 7.82 11.54
CA GLY A 5 6.32 6.73 11.13
C GLY A 5 7.75 6.79 11.68
N ARG A 6 8.41 5.63 11.68
CA ARG A 6 9.86 5.55 11.77
C ARG A 6 10.34 5.04 10.42
N TYR A 7 11.28 5.75 9.81
CA TYR A 7 11.72 5.51 8.43
C TYR A 7 13.11 4.85 8.39
N TRP A 8 13.50 4.21 7.30
CA TRP A 8 14.79 3.51 7.26
C TRP A 8 15.95 4.47 6.96
N ALA A 9 17.04 4.33 7.70
CA ALA A 9 18.21 5.19 7.51
C ALA A 9 18.87 5.00 6.14
N ASP A 10 18.79 3.80 5.57
CA ASP A 10 19.44 3.48 4.29
C ASP A 10 18.52 3.84 3.11
N PRO A 11 19.04 4.54 2.08
CA PRO A 11 18.28 4.84 0.88
C PRO A 11 17.96 3.55 0.11
N ILE A 12 16.73 3.44 -0.38
CA ILE A 12 16.29 2.30 -1.20
C ILE A 12 16.48 2.71 -2.65
N ARG A 13 17.25 1.92 -3.42
CA ARG A 13 17.56 2.23 -4.81
C ARG A 13 17.20 1.05 -5.71
N LEU A 14 16.21 1.27 -6.57
CA LEU A 14 15.87 0.41 -7.70
C LEU A 14 16.17 1.15 -9.01
N GLU A 15 16.09 0.45 -10.13
CA GLU A 15 16.32 1.04 -11.46
C GLU A 15 15.27 2.11 -11.81
N GLU A 16 14.01 1.84 -11.47
CA GLU A 16 12.86 2.68 -11.83
C GLU A 16 12.31 3.53 -10.68
N ALA A 17 12.81 3.32 -9.46
CA ALA A 17 12.35 4.03 -8.27
C ALA A 17 13.44 4.15 -7.20
N VAL A 18 13.41 5.24 -6.44
CA VAL A 18 14.31 5.51 -5.32
C VAL A 18 13.52 6.08 -4.15
N ALA A 19 13.85 5.64 -2.93
CA ALA A 19 13.49 6.34 -1.70
C ALA A 19 14.77 6.97 -1.15
N HIS A 20 14.78 8.29 -1.05
CA HIS A 20 15.89 9.06 -0.54
C HIS A 20 15.51 9.70 0.79
N GLN A 21 16.43 9.62 1.75
CA GLN A 21 16.24 10.20 3.07
C GLN A 21 17.52 10.87 3.56
N THR A 22 17.34 12.04 4.16
CA THR A 22 18.29 12.76 4.99
C THR A 22 17.62 13.09 6.33
N GLU A 23 18.35 13.70 7.26
CA GLU A 23 17.77 14.18 8.53
C GLU A 23 16.68 15.24 8.33
N SER A 24 16.71 15.95 7.19
CA SER A 24 15.87 17.13 6.94
C SER A 24 14.92 16.99 5.73
N THR A 25 15.05 15.91 4.95
CA THR A 25 14.25 15.66 3.74
C THR A 25 14.03 14.18 3.53
N MET A 26 12.86 13.79 3.05
CA MET A 26 12.56 12.44 2.61
C MET A 26 11.65 12.53 1.40
N PHE A 27 11.96 11.78 0.35
CA PHE A 27 11.13 11.69 -0.84
C PHE A 27 11.27 10.34 -1.52
N THR A 28 10.24 9.98 -2.26
CA THR A 28 10.31 8.94 -3.28
C THR A 28 10.35 9.60 -4.64
N ALA A 29 11.12 9.02 -5.55
CA ALA A 29 11.11 9.42 -6.95
C ALA A 29 11.00 8.17 -7.81
N CYS A 30 10.19 8.24 -8.85
CA CYS A 30 10.00 7.15 -9.79
C CYS A 30 10.03 7.67 -11.23
N ARG A 31 10.29 6.77 -12.18
CA ARG A 31 10.12 7.11 -13.59
C ARG A 31 8.63 7.26 -13.88
N TYR A 32 8.24 8.45 -14.31
CA TYR A 32 6.90 8.68 -14.82
C TYR A 32 6.77 8.07 -16.22
N ILE A 33 5.92 7.05 -16.34
CA ILE A 33 5.52 6.48 -17.61
C ILE A 33 4.06 6.91 -17.80
N PRO A 34 3.74 7.77 -18.78
CA PRO A 34 2.35 8.13 -19.06
C PRO A 34 1.54 6.86 -19.28
N ALA A 35 0.41 6.73 -18.58
CA ALA A 35 -0.45 5.56 -18.74
C ALA A 35 -0.85 5.42 -20.22
N ALA A 36 -0.52 4.28 -20.85
CA ALA A 36 -0.83 4.02 -22.25
C ALA A 36 -2.35 3.93 -22.54
N LYS A 37 -3.16 3.86 -21.49
CA LYS A 37 -4.62 3.72 -21.56
C LYS A 37 -5.28 5.00 -21.05
N ASN A 38 -6.28 5.45 -21.80
CA ASN A 38 -7.25 6.45 -21.41
C ASN A 38 -8.11 5.89 -20.27
N ARG A 39 -7.53 5.74 -19.07
CA ARG A 39 -8.24 5.26 -17.89
C ARG A 39 -8.98 6.48 -17.32
N GLU A 40 -10.30 6.49 -17.44
CA GLU A 40 -11.14 7.48 -16.77
C GLU A 40 -11.14 7.16 -15.26
N TYR A 41 -10.14 7.62 -14.53
CA TYR A 41 -10.15 7.61 -13.07
C TYR A 41 -9.90 9.01 -12.56
N TYR A 42 -10.56 9.34 -11.45
CA TYR A 42 -10.37 10.59 -10.73
C TYR A 42 -10.07 10.21 -9.28
N THR A 43 -8.97 10.72 -8.73
CA THR A 43 -8.64 10.58 -7.31
C THR A 43 -8.71 11.96 -6.65
N GLU A 44 -9.18 12.00 -5.40
CA GLU A 44 -9.23 13.24 -4.60
C GLU A 44 -7.86 13.66 -4.04
N TYR A 45 -6.83 12.85 -4.31
CA TYR A 45 -5.44 13.08 -3.94
C TYR A 45 -4.55 12.87 -5.17
N ASP A 46 -3.31 13.33 -5.08
CA ASP A 46 -2.22 13.14 -6.03
C ASP A 46 -2.35 11.86 -6.86
N GLU A 47 -2.34 12.00 -8.19
CA GLU A 47 -2.45 10.88 -9.12
C GLU A 47 -1.12 10.12 -9.17
N LEU A 48 -0.92 9.23 -8.19
CA LEU A 48 0.27 8.38 -8.11
C LEU A 48 0.50 7.68 -9.45
N ALA A 49 1.72 7.75 -9.95
CA ALA A 49 2.09 6.97 -11.11
C ALA A 49 2.02 5.46 -10.78
N ASP A 50 1.70 4.61 -11.76
CA ASP A 50 1.62 3.16 -11.53
C ASP A 50 2.93 2.59 -10.93
N VAL A 51 4.08 3.10 -11.36
CA VAL A 51 5.40 2.72 -10.81
C VAL A 51 5.56 3.16 -9.36
N GLU A 52 5.01 4.33 -9.00
CA GLU A 52 5.01 4.84 -7.64
C GLU A 52 4.16 3.97 -6.71
N VAL A 53 2.93 3.65 -7.12
CA VAL A 53 2.04 2.74 -6.39
C VAL A 53 2.73 1.41 -6.13
N ARG A 54 3.34 0.84 -7.18
CA ARG A 54 4.10 -0.41 -7.09
C ARG A 54 5.26 -0.30 -6.10
N PHE A 55 6.02 0.79 -6.16
CA PHE A 55 7.17 1.02 -5.27
C PHE A 55 6.75 1.17 -3.81
N LEU A 56 5.79 2.04 -3.53
CA LEU A 56 5.28 2.30 -2.18
C LEU A 56 4.62 1.06 -1.59
N ALA A 57 3.86 0.31 -2.39
CA ALA A 57 3.27 -0.93 -1.96
C ALA A 57 4.33 -2.00 -1.64
N ALA A 58 5.39 -2.11 -2.45
CA ALA A 58 6.51 -3.00 -2.17
C ALA A 58 7.22 -2.63 -0.86
N MET A 59 7.41 -1.34 -0.58
CA MET A 59 7.95 -0.85 0.70
C MET A 59 7.05 -1.24 1.87
N VAL A 60 5.73 -1.02 1.75
CA VAL A 60 4.76 -1.38 2.81
C VAL A 60 4.79 -2.89 3.08
N MET A 61 4.76 -3.72 2.02
CA MET A 61 4.76 -5.18 2.13
C MET A 61 6.07 -5.77 2.68
N ALA A 62 7.21 -5.12 2.41
CA ALA A 62 8.53 -5.60 2.84
C ALA A 62 8.82 -5.38 4.34
N VAL A 63 8.00 -4.60 5.06
CA VAL A 63 8.19 -4.32 6.49
C VAL A 63 8.02 -5.58 7.34
N GLY A 64 7.10 -6.48 6.97
CA GLY A 64 6.73 -7.66 7.76
C GLY A 64 5.65 -7.39 8.81
N PHE A 65 4.99 -8.45 9.30
CA PHE A 65 3.79 -8.35 10.13
C PHE A 65 3.95 -7.44 11.37
N ASP A 66 4.99 -7.71 12.18
CA ASP A 66 5.20 -7.10 13.51
C ASP A 66 6.15 -5.90 13.52
N GLU A 67 6.72 -5.49 12.39
CA GLU A 67 7.78 -4.48 12.32
C GLU A 67 7.24 -3.06 12.13
N GLY A 68 5.98 -2.84 12.51
CA GLY A 68 5.31 -1.55 12.43
C GLY A 68 4.76 -1.22 11.04
N LEU A 69 4.54 0.08 10.82
CA LEU A 69 3.81 0.61 9.67
C LEU A 69 4.60 1.74 9.00
N VAL A 70 4.69 1.67 7.67
CA VAL A 70 5.24 2.76 6.84
C VAL A 70 4.11 3.70 6.47
N ALA A 71 4.35 4.99 6.64
CA ALA A 71 3.49 6.03 6.09
C ALA A 71 4.24 6.67 4.90
N PRO A 72 4.01 6.21 3.67
CA PRO A 72 4.80 6.63 2.51
C PRO A 72 4.52 8.08 2.06
N TYR A 73 3.57 8.78 2.68
CA TYR A 73 3.07 10.07 2.21
C TYR A 73 3.02 11.10 3.36
N PRO A 74 4.13 11.80 3.65
CA PRO A 74 4.12 12.91 4.60
C PRO A 74 3.49 14.20 4.02
N VAL A 75 3.38 14.33 2.68
CA VAL A 75 2.83 15.49 1.97
C VAL A 75 2.03 15.02 0.74
N SER A 76 0.96 15.73 0.39
CA SER A 76 -0.04 15.33 -0.62
C SER A 76 0.26 15.76 -2.07
N ASP A 77 1.46 16.26 -2.36
CA ASP A 77 1.77 16.89 -3.65
C ASP A 77 2.97 16.21 -4.33
N SER A 78 2.80 15.80 -5.58
CA SER A 78 3.87 15.36 -6.48
C SER A 78 4.25 16.49 -7.43
N PHE A 79 5.46 16.39 -7.97
CA PHE A 79 5.91 17.24 -9.05
C PHE A 79 6.76 16.42 -10.03
N ALA A 80 6.75 16.83 -11.29
CA ALA A 80 7.57 16.23 -12.33
C ALA A 80 8.90 16.99 -12.44
N LEU A 81 9.99 16.24 -12.59
CA LEU A 81 11.31 16.78 -12.89
C LEU A 81 11.81 16.13 -14.19
N GLU A 82 12.14 16.94 -15.20
CA GLU A 82 12.80 16.45 -16.40
C GLU A 82 14.24 16.04 -16.06
N TYR A 83 14.59 14.77 -16.26
CA TYR A 83 15.93 14.25 -15.97
C TYR A 83 16.28 13.06 -16.86
N ASP A 84 17.32 13.21 -17.67
CA ASP A 84 17.87 12.17 -18.54
C ASP A 84 19.07 11.48 -17.87
N GLY A 85 18.79 10.65 -16.87
CA GLY A 85 19.83 9.89 -16.18
C GLY A 85 19.29 8.86 -15.20
N PRO A 86 20.17 8.15 -14.48
CA PRO A 86 19.79 7.19 -13.45
C PRO A 86 19.24 7.90 -12.19
N LEU A 87 18.19 7.37 -11.58
CA LEU A 87 17.58 7.94 -10.37
C LEU A 87 18.49 7.85 -9.12
N HIS A 88 19.55 7.04 -9.17
CA HIS A 88 20.52 6.88 -8.09
C HIS A 88 21.75 7.79 -8.26
N ASP A 89 21.76 8.63 -9.29
CA ASP A 89 22.79 9.64 -9.52
C ASP A 89 22.75 10.70 -8.40
N PRO A 90 23.88 10.99 -7.72
CA PRO A 90 23.95 12.10 -6.76
C PRO A 90 23.44 13.44 -7.32
N ASP A 91 23.66 13.71 -8.60
CA ASP A 91 23.21 14.96 -9.24
C ASP A 91 21.69 15.01 -9.34
N PHE A 92 21.04 13.90 -9.68
CA PHE A 92 19.59 13.76 -9.64
C PHE A 92 19.04 13.99 -8.24
N LEU A 93 19.60 13.31 -7.24
CA LEU A 93 19.11 13.37 -5.86
C LEU A 93 19.20 14.81 -5.31
N HIS A 94 20.30 15.50 -5.61
CA HIS A 94 20.46 16.90 -5.22
C HIS A 94 19.45 17.83 -5.94
N ALA A 95 19.25 17.62 -7.24
CA ALA A 95 18.27 18.39 -8.01
C ALA A 95 16.83 18.17 -7.52
N ALA A 96 16.45 16.92 -7.27
CA ALA A 96 15.14 16.53 -6.74
C ALA A 96 14.90 17.12 -5.34
N GLU A 97 15.89 17.06 -4.44
CA GLU A 97 15.78 17.66 -3.12
C GLU A 97 15.59 19.18 -3.19
N LYS A 98 16.37 19.85 -4.03
CA LYS A 98 16.25 21.31 -4.23
C LYS A 98 14.88 21.69 -4.79
N ALA A 99 14.38 20.93 -5.77
CA ALA A 99 13.06 21.14 -6.35
C ALA A 99 11.97 20.96 -5.29
N LEU A 100 11.99 19.84 -4.54
CA LEU A 100 11.05 19.57 -3.45
C LEU A 100 11.00 20.71 -2.42
N ARG A 101 12.16 21.19 -1.97
CA ARG A 101 12.22 22.32 -1.02
C ARG A 101 11.64 23.60 -1.59
N THR A 102 11.83 23.83 -2.89
CA THR A 102 11.30 25.02 -3.57
C THR A 102 9.78 24.94 -3.70
N GLU A 103 9.25 23.79 -4.10
CA GLU A 103 7.80 23.54 -4.19
C GLU A 103 7.15 23.70 -2.82
N ILE A 104 7.70 23.07 -1.78
CA ILE A 104 7.16 23.16 -0.42
C ILE A 104 7.21 24.59 0.12
N ALA A 105 8.26 25.36 -0.16
CA ALA A 105 8.33 26.77 0.22
C ALA A 105 7.31 27.64 -0.54
N GLY A 106 6.94 27.24 -1.77
CA GLY A 106 5.95 27.90 -2.60
C GLY A 106 4.49 27.54 -2.26
N MET A 107 4.26 26.43 -1.53
CA MET A 107 2.93 25.98 -1.16
C MET A 107 2.20 27.04 -0.31
N ARG A 108 1.00 27.43 -0.73
CA ARG A 108 0.10 28.25 0.09
C ARG A 108 -0.50 27.39 1.19
N ARG A 109 0.08 27.48 2.37
CA ARG A 109 -0.39 26.74 3.54
C ARG A 109 -1.48 27.53 4.26
N LEU A 110 -2.54 26.84 4.67
CA LEU A 110 -3.49 27.42 5.61
C LEU A 110 -2.78 27.59 6.95
N ALA A 111 -3.14 28.62 7.72
CA ALA A 111 -2.56 28.84 9.05
C ALA A 111 -2.77 27.66 10.02
N THR A 112 -3.74 26.79 9.71
CA THR A 112 -4.09 25.58 10.47
C THR A 112 -3.44 24.30 9.94
N SER A 113 -2.68 24.36 8.83
CA SER A 113 -2.00 23.18 8.29
C SER A 113 -0.89 22.74 9.26
N PRO A 114 -0.82 21.45 9.64
CA PRO A 114 0.26 20.96 10.51
C PRO A 114 1.61 21.13 9.79
N PRO A 115 2.71 21.46 10.51
CA PRO A 115 4.04 21.61 9.91
C PRO A 115 4.44 20.36 9.13
N ILE A 116 5.12 20.55 7.99
CA ILE A 116 5.62 19.42 7.21
C ILE A 116 6.82 18.87 7.98
N LEU A 117 6.91 17.56 8.12
CA LEU A 117 8.03 16.96 8.83
C LEU A 117 9.35 17.34 8.14
N ALA A 118 10.36 17.61 8.96
CA ALA A 118 11.72 17.97 8.54
C ALA A 118 11.89 19.31 7.79
N ILE A 119 10.83 19.91 7.23
CA ILE A 119 10.82 21.29 6.71
C ILE A 119 9.99 22.15 7.65
N ASP A 120 10.68 22.88 8.54
CA ASP A 120 10.14 23.65 9.67
C ASP A 120 9.46 22.79 10.77
N GLY A 121 9.41 21.46 10.60
CA GLY A 121 8.96 20.48 11.59
C GLY A 121 10.10 19.72 12.29
N PRO A 122 9.78 18.79 13.20
CA PRO A 122 10.79 17.92 13.82
C PRO A 122 11.48 17.03 12.76
N PRO A 123 12.74 16.60 13.00
CA PRO A 123 13.45 15.70 12.11
C PRO A 123 12.76 14.33 12.03
N PHE A 124 13.03 13.59 10.95
CA PHE A 124 12.54 12.23 10.81
C PHE A 124 13.17 11.31 11.86
N GLU A 125 12.35 10.43 12.44
CA GLU A 125 12.84 9.33 13.29
C GLU A 125 13.16 8.11 12.43
N TYR A 126 14.22 7.39 12.81
CA TYR A 126 14.64 6.18 12.11
C TYR A 126 14.07 4.91 12.75
N HIS A 127 13.70 3.97 11.90
CA HIS A 127 13.31 2.63 12.27
C HIS A 127 14.56 1.87 12.71
N HIS A 128 14.46 1.21 13.86
CA HIS A 128 15.57 0.46 14.47
C HIS A 128 16.00 -0.76 13.64
N ARG A 129 15.16 -1.26 12.75
CA ARG A 129 15.49 -2.34 11.81
C ARG A 129 15.48 -1.82 10.38
N PRO A 130 16.50 -2.13 9.56
CA PRO A 130 16.52 -1.78 8.15
C PRO A 130 15.44 -2.58 7.40
N LEU A 131 14.94 -2.00 6.31
CA LEU A 131 14.11 -2.73 5.35
C LEU A 131 14.98 -3.78 4.66
N ASN A 132 14.43 -4.95 4.35
CA ASN A 132 15.16 -5.93 3.54
C ASN A 132 15.12 -5.49 2.06
N PRO A 133 16.24 -5.00 1.48
CA PRO A 133 16.24 -4.47 0.12
C PRO A 133 16.05 -5.58 -0.92
N ALA A 134 16.48 -6.81 -0.63
CA ALA A 134 16.30 -7.94 -1.53
C ALA A 134 14.83 -8.34 -1.64
N LEU A 135 14.14 -8.44 -0.50
CA LEU A 135 12.70 -8.71 -0.46
C LEU A 135 11.90 -7.61 -1.14
N LEU A 136 12.23 -6.34 -0.87
CA LEU A 136 11.58 -5.22 -1.55
C LEU A 136 11.75 -5.31 -3.06
N ALA A 137 12.97 -5.55 -3.55
CA ALA A 137 13.23 -5.67 -4.98
C ALA A 137 12.46 -6.87 -5.58
N GLU A 138 12.36 -7.97 -4.84
CA GLU A 138 11.61 -9.14 -5.27
C GLU A 138 10.11 -8.86 -5.43
N ILE A 139 9.50 -8.21 -4.43
CA ILE A 139 8.09 -7.81 -4.45
C ILE A 139 7.84 -6.78 -5.56
N PHE A 140 8.72 -5.78 -5.69
CA PHE A 140 8.62 -4.76 -6.73
C PHE A 140 8.58 -5.38 -8.13
N LEU A 141 9.44 -6.35 -8.39
CA LEU A 141 9.47 -7.07 -9.68
C LEU A 141 8.30 -8.05 -9.85
N ALA A 142 7.68 -8.50 -8.77
CA ALA A 142 6.54 -9.42 -8.80
C ALA A 142 5.21 -8.72 -9.10
N VAL A 143 5.09 -7.44 -8.75
CA VAL A 143 3.88 -6.64 -9.00
C VAL A 143 3.92 -6.07 -10.42
N SER A 144 2.96 -6.46 -11.25
CA SER A 144 2.79 -5.88 -12.59
C SER A 144 1.86 -4.65 -12.55
N THR A 145 2.29 -3.57 -13.19
CA THR A 145 1.48 -2.36 -13.39
C THR A 145 0.35 -2.56 -14.40
N ASP A 146 0.39 -3.63 -15.19
CA ASP A 146 -0.65 -3.96 -16.18
C ASP A 146 -1.84 -4.71 -15.56
N ASP A 147 -1.72 -5.21 -14.33
CA ASP A 147 -2.81 -5.88 -13.62
C ASP A 147 -3.67 -4.86 -12.87
N ASP A 148 -4.65 -4.29 -13.57
CA ASP A 148 -5.55 -3.24 -13.08
C ASP A 148 -6.19 -3.59 -11.72
N LEU A 149 -6.50 -4.88 -11.48
CA LEU A 149 -7.11 -5.34 -10.22
C LEU A 149 -6.09 -5.33 -9.08
N MET A 150 -4.87 -5.79 -9.33
CA MET A 150 -3.77 -5.70 -8.37
C MET A 150 -3.47 -4.23 -8.03
N MET A 151 -3.30 -3.39 -9.05
CA MET A 151 -2.99 -1.97 -8.87
C MET A 151 -4.07 -1.24 -8.09
N ARG A 152 -5.35 -1.49 -8.38
CA ARG A 152 -6.47 -0.94 -7.60
C ARG A 152 -6.41 -1.35 -6.13
N GLY A 153 -6.12 -2.62 -5.87
CA GLY A 153 -6.00 -3.16 -4.52
C GLY A 153 -4.85 -2.54 -3.73
N LEU A 154 -3.67 -2.43 -4.36
CA LEU A 154 -2.49 -1.80 -3.76
C LEU A 154 -2.72 -0.30 -3.53
N HIS A 155 -3.35 0.42 -4.47
CA HIS A 155 -3.75 1.81 -4.27
C HIS A 155 -4.64 1.98 -3.05
N ALA A 156 -5.65 1.11 -2.90
CA ALA A 156 -6.57 1.14 -1.78
C ALA A 156 -5.86 0.80 -0.45
N LEU A 157 -4.92 -0.14 -0.45
CA LEU A 157 -4.08 -0.46 0.69
C LEU A 157 -3.25 0.77 1.12
N LEU A 158 -2.57 1.43 0.18
CA LEU A 158 -1.80 2.65 0.44
C LEU A 158 -2.70 3.78 0.96
N LYS A 159 -3.84 4.03 0.30
CA LYS A 159 -4.80 5.05 0.71
C LYS A 159 -5.34 4.81 2.12
N SER A 160 -5.67 3.56 2.46
CA SER A 160 -6.16 3.22 3.80
C SER A 160 -5.17 3.64 4.89
N ARG A 161 -3.87 3.44 4.63
CA ARG A 161 -2.81 3.85 5.54
C ARG A 161 -2.66 5.37 5.64
N MET A 162 -2.74 6.06 4.50
CA MET A 162 -2.67 7.52 4.45
C MET A 162 -3.78 8.16 5.28
N VAL A 163 -5.02 7.68 5.09
CA VAL A 163 -6.17 8.17 5.86
C VAL A 163 -6.05 7.82 7.34
N ALA A 164 -5.56 6.63 7.69
CA ALA A 164 -5.36 6.20 9.08
C ALA A 164 -4.31 7.02 9.85
N MET A 165 -3.56 7.93 9.20
CA MET A 165 -2.73 8.91 9.91
C MET A 165 -3.55 9.99 10.62
N HIS A 166 -4.83 10.12 10.27
CA HIS A 166 -5.77 11.06 10.84
C HIS A 166 -6.82 10.28 11.64
N ALA A 167 -6.71 10.30 12.97
CA ALA A 167 -7.54 9.47 13.84
C ALA A 167 -9.04 9.74 13.69
N GLU A 168 -9.40 10.95 13.27
CA GLU A 168 -10.75 11.39 12.98
C GLU A 168 -11.39 10.65 11.78
N PHE A 169 -10.57 10.08 10.91
CA PHE A 169 -10.99 9.40 9.68
C PHE A 169 -10.75 7.88 9.72
N ALA A 170 -10.78 7.30 10.93
CA ALA A 170 -10.55 5.86 11.11
C ALA A 170 -11.58 4.98 10.38
N GLU A 171 -12.84 5.43 10.26
CA GLU A 171 -13.87 4.71 9.50
C GLU A 171 -13.55 4.73 7.99
N GLU A 172 -13.16 5.88 7.47
CA GLU A 172 -12.79 6.07 6.06
C GLU A 172 -11.52 5.31 5.69
N ALA A 173 -10.58 5.18 6.62
CA ALA A 173 -9.42 4.30 6.46
C ALA A 173 -9.86 2.84 6.27
N ASN A 174 -10.81 2.35 7.06
CA ASN A 174 -11.35 1.00 6.89
C ASN A 174 -12.12 0.83 5.57
N TYR A 175 -12.83 1.85 5.09
CA TYR A 175 -13.47 1.81 3.77
C TYR A 175 -12.46 1.52 2.65
N ALA A 176 -11.33 2.23 2.64
CA ALA A 176 -10.27 1.97 1.68
C ALA A 176 -9.65 0.57 1.88
N LEU A 177 -9.49 0.13 3.12
CA LEU A 177 -8.94 -1.19 3.43
C LEU A 177 -9.87 -2.33 2.97
N TYR A 178 -11.19 -2.18 3.08
CA TYR A 178 -12.15 -3.15 2.55
C TYR A 178 -12.11 -3.23 1.01
N ILE A 179 -11.79 -2.13 0.31
CA ILE A 179 -11.58 -2.17 -1.15
C ILE A 179 -10.32 -2.99 -1.47
N ALA A 180 -9.25 -2.83 -0.69
CA ALA A 180 -8.05 -3.65 -0.85
C ALA A 180 -8.36 -5.14 -0.59
N LEU A 181 -9.10 -5.46 0.46
CA LEU A 181 -9.54 -6.82 0.74
C LEU A 181 -10.39 -7.43 -0.39
N ASP A 182 -11.32 -6.67 -0.96
CA ASP A 182 -12.20 -7.13 -2.05
C ASP A 182 -11.42 -7.38 -3.35
N ALA A 183 -10.43 -6.53 -3.64
CA ALA A 183 -9.50 -6.73 -4.74
C ALA A 183 -8.65 -7.99 -4.52
N LEU A 184 -8.12 -8.19 -3.31
CA LEU A 184 -7.36 -9.38 -2.94
C LEU A 184 -8.20 -10.67 -3.08
N PHE A 185 -9.43 -10.66 -2.57
CA PHE A 185 -10.36 -11.79 -2.71
C PHE A 185 -10.60 -12.12 -4.18
N SER A 186 -10.80 -11.09 -5.02
CA SER A 186 -10.99 -11.25 -6.46
C SER A 186 -9.76 -11.81 -7.17
N LEU A 187 -8.54 -11.40 -6.76
CA LEU A 187 -7.29 -11.96 -7.25
C LEU A 187 -7.14 -13.44 -6.92
N VAL A 188 -7.44 -13.82 -5.67
CA VAL A 188 -7.43 -15.22 -5.21
C VAL A 188 -8.44 -16.05 -5.98
N ARG A 189 -9.68 -15.58 -6.14
CA ARG A 189 -10.69 -16.27 -6.95
C ARG A 189 -10.27 -16.42 -8.40
N ARG A 190 -9.67 -15.39 -8.99
CA ARG A 190 -9.11 -15.45 -10.36
C ARG A 190 -8.05 -16.54 -10.47
N GLN A 191 -7.21 -16.72 -9.45
CA GLN A 191 -6.21 -17.77 -9.41
C GLN A 191 -6.85 -19.17 -9.26
N LEU A 192 -7.84 -19.32 -8.37
CA LEU A 192 -8.55 -20.58 -8.17
C LEU A 192 -9.35 -21.02 -9.40
N MET A 193 -9.95 -20.06 -10.12
CA MET A 193 -10.62 -20.33 -11.40
C MET A 193 -9.64 -20.83 -12.46
N LYS A 194 -8.45 -20.22 -12.54
CA LYS A 194 -7.38 -20.70 -13.42
C LYS A 194 -6.91 -22.11 -13.04
N ALA A 195 -6.94 -22.45 -11.75
CA ALA A 195 -6.60 -23.78 -11.25
C ALA A 195 -7.73 -24.81 -11.40
N GLY A 196 -8.82 -24.49 -12.10
CA GLY A 196 -9.89 -25.44 -12.43
C GLY A 196 -11.09 -25.45 -11.49
N ASN A 197 -11.19 -24.55 -10.49
CA ASN A 197 -12.41 -24.37 -9.70
C ASN A 197 -13.31 -23.30 -10.33
N PRO A 198 -14.38 -23.66 -11.07
CA PRO A 198 -15.17 -22.68 -11.84
C PRO A 198 -15.98 -21.71 -10.98
N ASN A 199 -16.24 -22.03 -9.70
CA ASN A 199 -16.97 -21.15 -8.80
C ASN A 199 -16.37 -21.21 -7.38
N PRO A 200 -15.19 -20.59 -7.16
CA PRO A 200 -14.52 -20.64 -5.87
C PRO A 200 -15.35 -19.94 -4.79
N SER A 201 -15.60 -20.65 -3.69
CA SER A 201 -16.26 -20.15 -2.50
C SER A 201 -15.31 -19.31 -1.63
N SER A 202 -15.85 -18.62 -0.62
CA SER A 202 -15.05 -17.96 0.42
C SER A 202 -14.13 -18.95 1.15
N TYR A 203 -14.62 -20.17 1.38
CA TYR A 203 -13.84 -21.24 2.01
C TYR A 203 -12.68 -21.72 1.13
N ASP A 204 -12.88 -21.83 -0.19
CA ASP A 204 -11.81 -22.19 -1.12
C ASP A 204 -10.72 -21.11 -1.14
N ALA A 205 -11.13 -19.84 -1.15
CA ALA A 205 -10.21 -18.70 -1.07
C ALA A 205 -9.45 -18.67 0.25
N GLN A 206 -10.12 -18.92 1.38
CA GLN A 206 -9.49 -19.03 2.69
C GLN A 206 -8.43 -20.14 2.71
N SER A 207 -8.79 -21.32 2.21
CA SER A 207 -7.91 -22.49 2.16
C SER A 207 -6.70 -22.26 1.24
N PHE A 208 -6.88 -21.47 0.19
CA PHE A 208 -5.77 -21.01 -0.65
C PHE A 208 -4.83 -20.08 0.14
N VAL A 209 -5.35 -19.09 0.86
CA VAL A 209 -4.55 -18.15 1.65
C VAL A 209 -3.77 -18.85 2.76
N HIS A 210 -4.39 -19.78 3.49
CA HIS A 210 -3.68 -20.55 4.54
C HIS A 210 -2.48 -21.33 3.96
N ARG A 211 -2.67 -21.98 2.79
CA ARG A 211 -1.57 -22.68 2.11
C ARG A 211 -0.49 -21.72 1.62
N LEU A 212 -0.91 -20.57 1.09
CA LEU A 212 -0.02 -19.53 0.57
C LEU A 212 0.87 -18.96 1.69
N CYS A 213 0.30 -18.69 2.86
CA CYS A 213 1.03 -18.15 4.02
C CYS A 213 1.71 -19.23 4.87
N ASN A 214 1.60 -20.52 4.49
CA ASN A 214 2.08 -21.66 5.28
C ASN A 214 1.55 -21.64 6.73
N GLU A 215 0.27 -21.31 6.89
CA GLU A 215 -0.44 -21.27 8.16
C GLU A 215 -1.33 -22.50 8.31
N ASP A 216 -1.40 -23.04 9.52
CA ASP A 216 -2.42 -24.02 9.88
C ASP A 216 -3.81 -23.38 9.75
N GLN A 217 -4.82 -24.17 9.40
CA GLN A 217 -6.19 -23.66 9.32
C GLN A 217 -6.66 -23.18 10.70
N SER A 218 -6.54 -21.88 10.94
CA SER A 218 -6.77 -21.23 12.24
C SER A 218 -8.25 -21.19 12.65
N GLY A 219 -9.15 -21.70 11.81
CA GLY A 219 -10.60 -21.59 11.98
C GLY A 219 -11.15 -20.18 11.73
N MET A 220 -10.28 -19.18 11.54
CA MET A 220 -10.68 -17.82 11.17
C MET A 220 -11.26 -17.80 9.76
N ARG A 221 -12.38 -17.09 9.59
CA ARG A 221 -13.00 -16.90 8.28
C ARG A 221 -12.62 -15.53 7.72
N PHE A 222 -11.32 -15.32 7.45
CA PHE A 222 -10.74 -14.03 7.04
C PHE A 222 -11.61 -13.29 6.01
N PHE A 223 -11.97 -13.91 4.88
CA PHE A 223 -12.80 -13.21 3.90
C PHE A 223 -14.27 -13.00 4.33
N GLU A 224 -14.85 -13.89 5.13
CA GLU A 224 -16.27 -13.85 5.49
C GLU A 224 -16.53 -12.88 6.65
N GLU A 225 -15.72 -12.94 7.70
CA GLU A 225 -15.85 -12.07 8.87
C GLU A 225 -15.64 -10.60 8.51
N PHE A 226 -14.58 -10.30 7.75
CA PHE A 226 -14.36 -8.92 7.30
C PHE A 226 -15.37 -8.44 6.25
N TYR A 227 -16.04 -9.36 5.53
CA TYR A 227 -17.15 -8.99 4.66
C TYR A 227 -18.40 -8.61 5.46
N ASP A 228 -18.68 -9.33 6.55
CA ASP A 228 -19.77 -9.00 7.46
C ASP A 228 -19.52 -7.64 8.14
N ASP A 229 -18.30 -7.38 8.59
CA ASP A 229 -17.90 -6.09 9.17
C ASP A 229 -18.07 -4.95 8.17
N ARG A 230 -17.65 -5.16 6.92
CA ARG A 230 -17.87 -4.21 5.82
C ARG A 230 -19.36 -3.89 5.65
N ILE A 231 -20.24 -4.91 5.66
CA ILE A 231 -21.68 -4.70 5.52
C ILE A 231 -22.20 -3.83 6.65
N MET A 232 -21.86 -4.16 7.90
CA MET A 232 -22.30 -3.42 9.08
C MET A 232 -21.82 -1.97 9.06
N THR A 233 -20.66 -1.71 8.48
CA THR A 233 -20.04 -0.39 8.43
C THR A 233 -20.61 0.48 7.30
N MET A 234 -20.81 -0.09 6.10
CA MET A 234 -21.20 0.65 4.91
C MET A 234 -22.71 0.83 4.74
N HIS A 235 -23.51 -0.04 5.36
CA HIS A 235 -24.96 -0.08 5.15
C HIS A 235 -25.70 0.17 6.47
N PRO A 236 -26.23 1.39 6.71
CA PRO A 236 -26.88 1.74 7.98
C PRO A 236 -28.10 0.87 8.32
N ASP A 237 -28.78 0.32 7.33
CA ASP A 237 -29.85 -0.67 7.47
C ASP A 237 -29.45 -1.93 6.68
N ASN A 238 -29.19 -3.02 7.40
CA ASN A 238 -28.67 -4.24 6.83
C ASN A 238 -29.17 -5.49 7.60
N ARG A 239 -28.76 -6.69 7.16
CA ARG A 239 -29.21 -7.97 7.73
C ARG A 239 -28.85 -8.19 9.21
N TYR A 240 -27.92 -7.42 9.75
CA TYR A 240 -27.49 -7.45 11.15
C TYR A 240 -28.20 -6.40 12.01
N GLY A 241 -29.00 -5.52 11.40
CA GLY A 241 -29.78 -4.48 12.08
C GLY A 241 -29.37 -3.07 11.67
N ILE A 242 -29.78 -2.10 12.49
CA ILE A 242 -29.49 -0.68 12.30
C ILE A 242 -28.45 -0.24 13.32
N PHE A 243 -27.34 0.30 12.84
CA PHE A 243 -26.24 0.79 13.66
C PHE A 243 -26.16 2.31 13.59
N ARG A 244 -26.04 2.97 14.75
CA ARG A 244 -25.91 4.44 14.81
C ARG A 244 -24.52 4.92 14.39
N HIS A 245 -23.52 4.09 14.62
CA HIS A 245 -22.12 4.28 14.27
C HIS A 245 -21.59 2.94 13.74
N ALA A 246 -20.57 2.98 12.88
CA ALA A 246 -19.92 1.77 12.42
C ALA A 246 -19.38 0.97 13.63
N PRO A 247 -19.65 -0.35 13.74
CA PRO A 247 -19.17 -1.16 14.85
C PRO A 247 -17.70 -1.56 14.67
N ILE A 248 -16.82 -0.59 14.43
CA ILE A 248 -15.38 -0.80 14.23
C ILE A 248 -14.60 -0.23 15.42
N SER A 249 -13.60 -0.98 15.88
CA SER A 249 -12.60 -0.53 16.85
C SER A 249 -11.29 -0.10 16.17
N HIS A 250 -10.49 0.73 16.85
CA HIS A 250 -9.17 1.11 16.36
C HIS A 250 -8.24 -0.08 16.11
N CYS A 251 -8.39 -1.18 16.85
CA CYS A 251 -7.57 -2.39 16.70
C CYS A 251 -7.89 -3.17 15.43
N ASP A 252 -9.12 -3.06 14.92
CA ASP A 252 -9.58 -3.82 13.77
C ASP A 252 -8.86 -3.39 12.49
N PHE A 253 -8.63 -2.07 12.34
CA PHE A 253 -7.82 -1.54 11.24
C PHE A 253 -6.42 -2.14 11.22
N HIS A 254 -5.72 -2.12 12.36
CA HIS A 254 -4.34 -2.61 12.43
C HIS A 254 -4.22 -4.10 12.14
N SER A 255 -5.16 -4.89 12.68
CA SER A 255 -5.22 -6.34 12.46
C SER A 255 -5.50 -6.65 10.99
N LEU A 256 -6.53 -6.03 10.42
CA LEU A 256 -6.89 -6.23 9.01
C LEU A 256 -5.78 -5.73 8.07
N PHE A 257 -5.18 -4.58 8.35
CA PHE A 257 -4.12 -4.02 7.52
C PHE A 257 -2.91 -4.95 7.50
N GLY A 258 -2.51 -5.45 8.68
CA GLY A 258 -1.44 -6.43 8.81
C GLY A 258 -1.73 -7.65 7.95
N MET A 259 -2.90 -8.28 8.11
CA MET A 259 -3.27 -9.49 7.37
C MET A 259 -3.35 -9.25 5.85
N VAL A 260 -4.05 -8.21 5.40
CA VAL A 260 -4.18 -7.87 3.98
C VAL A 260 -2.82 -7.62 3.34
N ARG A 261 -1.93 -6.89 4.03
CA ARG A 261 -0.56 -6.65 3.59
C ARG A 261 0.21 -7.97 3.39
N GLU A 262 0.20 -8.86 4.37
CA GLU A 262 0.96 -10.12 4.27
C GLU A 262 0.43 -10.98 3.11
N VAL A 263 -0.89 -11.11 2.97
CA VAL A 263 -1.47 -11.91 1.88
C VAL A 263 -1.17 -11.28 0.52
N TYR A 264 -1.19 -9.95 0.38
CA TYR A 264 -0.72 -9.29 -0.85
C TYR A 264 0.75 -9.61 -1.16
N ARG A 265 1.61 -9.60 -0.14
CA ARG A 265 3.03 -9.94 -0.30
C ARG A 265 3.18 -11.36 -0.83
N GLU A 266 2.62 -12.34 -0.11
CA GLU A 266 2.74 -13.74 -0.48
C GLU A 266 2.11 -14.01 -1.85
N PHE A 267 0.96 -13.37 -2.14
CA PHE A 267 0.29 -13.53 -3.43
C PHE A 267 1.13 -12.98 -4.59
N ALA A 268 1.78 -11.83 -4.42
CA ALA A 268 2.67 -11.27 -5.43
C ALA A 268 3.84 -12.22 -5.70
N LEU A 269 4.51 -12.68 -4.64
CA LEU A 269 5.65 -13.61 -4.76
C LEU A 269 5.25 -14.95 -5.39
N PHE A 270 4.10 -15.50 -5.01
CA PHE A 270 3.56 -16.71 -5.63
C PHE A 270 3.26 -16.54 -7.12
N SER A 271 2.62 -15.43 -7.49
CA SER A 271 2.21 -15.16 -8.88
C SER A 271 3.42 -15.04 -9.82
N LYS A 272 4.57 -14.59 -9.31
CA LYS A 272 5.84 -14.54 -10.05
C LYS A 272 6.42 -15.92 -10.33
N ILE A 273 6.28 -16.87 -9.40
CA ILE A 273 6.85 -18.22 -9.48
C ILE A 273 5.96 -19.15 -10.31
N ALA A 274 4.64 -18.90 -10.31
CA ALA A 274 3.65 -19.72 -11.01
C ALA A 274 2.91 -19.01 -12.17
N PRO A 275 3.61 -18.38 -13.15
CA PRO A 275 2.96 -17.92 -14.36
C PRO A 275 2.57 -19.14 -15.21
N GLY A 276 1.42 -19.75 -14.91
CA GLY A 276 0.91 -20.93 -15.59
C GLY A 276 1.25 -22.29 -14.96
N CYS A 277 1.45 -22.38 -13.64
CA CYS A 277 1.64 -23.67 -12.98
C CYS A 277 0.30 -24.43 -12.88
N GLU A 278 -0.03 -25.18 -13.94
CA GLU A 278 -1.25 -25.96 -14.15
C GLU A 278 -1.25 -27.35 -13.48
N SER A 279 -0.22 -27.76 -12.74
CA SER A 279 -0.07 -29.20 -12.42
C SER A 279 0.50 -29.56 -11.03
N ALA A 280 0.32 -28.74 -10.00
CA ALA A 280 0.84 -29.05 -8.65
C ALA A 280 -0.24 -29.25 -7.59
N TRP A 281 -1.49 -29.55 -7.99
CA TRP A 281 -2.62 -29.66 -7.08
C TRP A 281 -3.47 -30.91 -7.35
N ASP A 282 -2.82 -32.07 -7.28
CA ASP A 282 -3.47 -33.34 -6.96
C ASP A 282 -3.02 -33.81 -5.56
#